data_AF-A0A6G1YSV0-F1
#
_entry.id   AF-A0A6G1YSV0-F1
#
_cell.length_a   1.000
_cell.length_b   1.000
_cell.length_c   1.000
_cell.angle_alpha   90.00
_cell.angle_beta   90.00
_cell.angle_gamma   90.00
#
_symmetry.space_group_name_H-M   'P 1'
#
loop_
_entity.id
_entity.type
_entity.pdbx_description
1 polymer ?
#
loop_
_entity_poly.entity_id
_entity_poly.type
_entity_poly.pdbx_seq_one_letter_code
_entity_poly.pdbx_strand_id
1 'polypeptide(L)'
;MSGPDDLMQAKIVHLILNKKTEEALEKLSDFYHVDTPEIVVGTIKGKRRTVYAVYVQKERKIYALNSDIFYNPFVVLHEYYH
;
A
#
# COMPACT_ATOMS: atom_id res chain seq x y z
N MET A 1 -3.57 -19.61 7.28
CA MET A 1 -4.39 -18.40 7.39
C MET A 1 -5.25 -18.33 6.15
N SER A 2 -6.57 -18.25 6.29
CA SER A 2 -7.47 -17.92 5.18
C SER A 2 -7.24 -16.47 4.78
N GLY A 3 -7.02 -16.22 3.48
CA GLY A 3 -6.89 -14.85 2.97
C GLY A 3 -8.19 -14.05 3.17
N PRO A 4 -8.15 -12.73 2.94
CA PRO A 4 -9.34 -11.88 2.97
C PRO A 4 -10.38 -12.44 2.00
N ASP A 5 -11.65 -12.44 2.41
CA ASP A 5 -12.75 -12.83 1.52
C ASP A 5 -12.94 -11.83 0.38
N ASP A 6 -13.70 -12.23 -0.64
CA ASP A 6 -13.91 -11.42 -1.85
C ASP A 6 -14.55 -10.05 -1.53
N LEU A 7 -15.38 -9.98 -0.50
CA LEU A 7 -16.04 -8.74 -0.08
C LEU A 7 -15.02 -7.76 0.51
N MET A 8 -14.13 -8.25 1.36
CA MET A 8 -13.05 -7.48 1.93
C MET A 8 -12.07 -7.04 0.84
N GLN A 9 -11.65 -7.94 -0.05
CA GLN A 9 -10.78 -7.60 -1.17
C GLN A 9 -11.37 -6.49 -2.04
N ALA A 10 -12.65 -6.61 -2.43
CA ALA A 10 -13.35 -5.58 -3.19
C ALA A 10 -13.42 -4.25 -2.44
N LYS A 11 -13.65 -4.27 -1.13
CA LYS A 11 -13.69 -3.07 -0.29
C LYS A 11 -12.33 -2.37 -0.22
N ILE A 12 -11.23 -3.13 -0.07
CA ILE A 12 -9.87 -2.59 -0.08
C ILE A 12 -9.56 -1.92 -1.41
N VAL A 13 -9.81 -2.60 -2.53
CA VAL A 13 -9.61 -2.04 -3.88
C VAL A 13 -10.45 -0.77 -4.06
N HIS A 14 -11.71 -0.80 -3.63
CA HIS A 14 -12.61 0.36 -3.70
C HIS A 14 -12.06 1.56 -2.92
N LEU A 15 -11.52 1.36 -1.71
CA LEU A 15 -10.94 2.44 -0.91
C LEU A 15 -9.73 3.08 -1.60
N ILE A 16 -8.82 2.26 -2.15
CA ILE A 16 -7.63 2.76 -2.87
C ILE A 16 -8.05 3.58 -4.09
N LEU A 17 -9.01 3.09 -4.88
CA LEU A 17 -9.53 3.81 -6.06
C LEU A 17 -10.24 5.12 -5.70
N ASN A 18 -10.86 5.19 -4.50
CA ASN A 18 -11.51 6.40 -3.99
C ASN A 18 -10.56 7.33 -3.22
N LYS A 19 -9.25 7.16 -3.40
CA LYS A 19 -8.22 7.99 -2.76
C LYS A 19 -8.21 7.91 -1.23
N LYS A 20 -8.61 6.77 -0.69
CA LYS A 20 -8.56 6.43 0.74
C LYS A 20 -7.55 5.31 0.98
N THR A 21 -6.35 5.46 0.43
CA THR A 21 -5.33 4.41 0.48
C THR A 21 -4.90 4.14 1.91
N GLU A 22 -4.74 5.15 2.76
CA GLU A 22 -4.39 4.95 4.16
C GLU A 22 -5.45 4.10 4.90
N GLU A 23 -6.74 4.41 4.72
CA GLU A 23 -7.84 3.62 5.31
C GLU A 23 -7.84 2.17 4.81
N ALA A 24 -7.45 1.94 3.55
CA ALA A 24 -7.33 0.60 3.00
C ALA A 24 -6.19 -0.19 3.68
N LEU A 25 -5.04 0.45 3.89
CA LEU A 25 -3.89 -0.15 4.56
C LEU A 25 -4.21 -0.45 6.03
N GLU A 26 -4.89 0.45 6.74
CA GLU A 26 -5.35 0.22 8.12
C GLU A 26 -6.23 -1.03 8.20
N LYS A 27 -7.25 -1.15 7.35
CA LYS A 27 -8.15 -2.32 7.37
C LYS A 27 -7.44 -3.64 7.04
N LEU A 28 -6.47 -3.61 6.13
CA LEU A 28 -5.63 -4.78 5.86
C LEU A 28 -4.75 -5.13 7.06
N SER A 29 -4.19 -4.13 7.72
CA SER A 29 -3.31 -4.29 8.87
C SER A 29 -4.05 -4.85 10.07
N ASP A 30 -5.26 -4.36 10.32
CA ASP A 30 -6.18 -4.91 11.31
C ASP A 30 -6.51 -6.39 11.05
N PHE A 31 -6.79 -6.76 9.79
CA PHE A 31 -7.10 -8.14 9.42
C PHE A 31 -5.90 -9.08 9.63
N TYR A 32 -4.73 -8.67 9.18
CA TYR A 32 -3.50 -9.46 9.32
C TYR A 32 -2.86 -9.34 10.71
N HIS A 33 -3.39 -8.48 11.59
CA HIS A 33 -2.82 -8.16 12.90
C HIS A 33 -1.36 -7.71 12.79
N VAL A 34 -1.08 -6.92 11.77
CA VAL A 34 0.23 -6.33 11.53
C VAL A 34 0.16 -4.83 11.75
N ASP A 35 1.35 -4.29 11.86
CA ASP A 35 1.63 -2.89 11.99
C ASP A 35 1.35 -2.14 10.68
N THR A 36 0.45 -1.14 10.70
CA THR A 36 0.08 -0.40 9.48
C THR A 36 1.28 0.35 8.90
N PRO A 37 1.65 0.10 7.63
CA PRO A 37 2.67 0.89 6.97
C PRO A 37 2.11 2.25 6.59
N GLU A 38 2.90 3.30 6.82
CA GLU A 38 2.61 4.62 6.29
C GLU A 38 2.84 4.62 4.76
N ILE A 39 2.05 5.36 3.99
CA ILE A 39 2.28 5.55 2.56
C ILE A 39 2.49 7.02 2.25
N VAL A 40 3.51 7.34 1.46
CA VAL A 40 3.88 8.73 1.12
C VAL A 40 4.27 8.85 -0.35
N VAL A 41 3.98 10.00 -0.96
CA VAL A 41 4.51 10.35 -2.28
C VAL A 41 5.89 10.99 -2.12
N GLY A 42 6.91 10.41 -2.77
CA GLY A 42 8.25 10.96 -2.68
C GLY A 42 9.32 10.12 -3.37
N THR A 43 10.50 10.70 -3.51
CA THR A 43 11.67 10.00 -4.06
C THR A 43 12.55 9.49 -2.92
N ILE A 44 12.85 8.19 -2.90
CA ILE A 44 13.86 7.64 -2.00
C ILE A 44 15.25 8.04 -2.50
N LYS A 45 16.04 8.70 -1.64
CA LYS A 45 17.44 8.99 -1.92
C LYS A 45 18.20 7.69 -2.19
N GLY A 46 18.82 7.59 -3.37
CA GLY A 46 19.75 6.50 -3.71
C GLY A 46 19.13 5.26 -4.39
N LYS A 47 17.80 5.18 -4.56
CA LYS A 47 17.18 4.12 -5.39
C LYS A 47 16.93 4.61 -6.82
N ARG A 48 17.09 3.71 -7.79
CA ARG A 48 16.86 3.99 -9.23
C ARG A 48 15.42 4.44 -9.47
N ARG A 49 15.22 5.45 -10.31
CA ARG A 49 13.91 6.01 -10.75
C ARG A 49 13.00 5.02 -11.52
N THR A 50 13.29 3.71 -11.48
CA THR A 50 12.63 2.69 -12.31
C THR A 50 11.53 1.93 -11.56
N VAL A 51 11.35 2.15 -10.26
CA VAL A 51 10.31 1.52 -9.44
C VAL A 51 9.13 2.48 -9.21
N TYR A 52 7.92 1.99 -9.39
CA TYR A 52 6.68 2.75 -9.20
C TYR A 52 6.41 3.03 -7.72
N ALA A 53 6.62 2.03 -6.86
CA ALA A 53 6.63 2.20 -5.42
C ALA A 53 7.65 1.25 -4.80
N VAL A 54 7.92 1.41 -3.50
CA VAL A 54 8.73 0.47 -2.73
C VAL A 54 8.40 0.53 -1.25
N TYR A 55 8.24 -0.63 -0.64
CA TYR A 55 8.19 -0.76 0.82
C TYR A 55 9.60 -0.71 1.45
N VAL A 56 9.76 0.13 2.46
CA VAL A 56 10.99 0.30 3.24
C VAL A 56 10.74 -0.24 4.65
N GLN A 57 11.09 -1.50 4.86
CA GLN A 57 10.86 -2.22 6.12
C GLN A 57 11.39 -1.49 7.36
N LYS A 58 12.59 -0.89 7.29
CA LYS A 58 13.19 -0.14 8.42
C LYS A 58 12.33 1.05 8.85
N GLU A 59 11.61 1.65 7.92
CA GLU A 59 10.79 2.84 8.14
C GLU A 59 9.30 2.52 8.23
N ARG A 60 8.92 1.27 7.93
CA ARG A 60 7.53 0.82 7.80
C ARG A 60 6.73 1.75 6.88
N LYS A 61 7.36 2.14 5.77
CA LYS A 61 6.83 3.13 4.83
C LYS A 61 6.83 2.61 3.41
N ILE A 62 5.71 2.81 2.72
CA ILE A 62 5.57 2.63 1.28
C ILE A 62 5.82 3.99 0.63
N TYR A 63 6.82 4.06 -0.24
CA TYR A 63 7.11 5.24 -1.03
C TYR A 63 6.54 5.06 -2.43
N ALA A 64 5.57 5.89 -2.79
CA ALA A 64 5.02 5.95 -4.14
C ALA A 64 5.74 7.03 -4.96
N LEU A 65 6.03 6.74 -6.23
CA LEU A 65 6.70 7.67 -7.14
C LEU A 65 5.89 8.96 -7.35
N ASN A 66 4.57 8.83 -7.45
CA ASN A 66 3.63 9.91 -7.67
C ASN A 66 2.24 9.53 -7.15
N SER A 67 1.30 10.48 -7.21
CA SER A 67 -0.08 10.27 -6.77
C SER A 67 -0.82 9.19 -7.56
N ASP A 68 -0.52 9.01 -8.86
CA ASP A 68 -1.19 7.98 -9.67
C ASP A 68 -0.85 6.58 -9.15
N ILE A 69 0.40 6.36 -8.73
CA ILE A 69 0.82 5.10 -8.12
C ILE A 69 0.25 4.95 -6.70
N PHE A 70 0.20 6.04 -5.93
CA PHE A 70 -0.36 6.03 -4.58
C PHE A 70 -1.81 5.53 -4.54
N TYR A 71 -2.57 5.77 -5.61
CA TYR A 71 -3.97 5.33 -5.76
C TYR A 71 -4.11 4.13 -6.71
N ASN A 72 -3.01 3.43 -7.03
CA ASN A 72 -3.05 2.23 -7.85
C ASN A 72 -3.14 0.98 -6.96
N PRO A 73 -4.28 0.26 -6.95
CA PRO A 73 -4.47 -0.90 -6.08
C PRO A 73 -3.43 -2.00 -6.30
N PHE A 74 -3.02 -2.24 -7.56
CA PHE A 74 -2.06 -3.30 -7.86
C PHE A 74 -0.69 -3.00 -7.24
N VAL A 75 -0.22 -1.77 -7.36
CA VAL A 75 1.09 -1.38 -6.83
C VAL A 75 1.06 -1.30 -5.32
N VAL A 76 0.04 -0.64 -4.74
CA VAL A 76 -0.09 -0.52 -3.29
C VAL A 76 -0.16 -1.88 -2.60
N LEU A 77 -0.99 -2.79 -3.12
CA LEU A 77 -1.13 -4.13 -2.56
C LEU A 77 0.15 -4.95 -2.76
N HIS A 78 0.82 -4.83 -3.91
CA HIS A 78 2.11 -5.47 -4.13
C HIS A 78 3.13 -5.03 -3.06
N GLU A 79 3.22 -3.73 -2.79
CA GLU A 79 4.13 -3.21 -1.78
C GLU A 79 3.75 -3.58 -0.35
N TYR A 80 2.45 -3.62 -0.04
CA TYR A 80 1.97 -4.00 1.29
C TYR A 80 2.29 -5.46 1.67
N TYR A 81 2.32 -6.37 0.69
CA TYR A 81 2.58 -7.78 0.91
C TYR A 81 4.09 -8.15 0.99
N HIS A 82 5.00 -7.20 0.79
CA HIS A 82 6.45 -7.38 1.02
C HIS A 82 6.80 -7.35 2.50
#